data_AF-A0A968A5D1-F1
#
_entry.id   AF-A0A968A5D1-F1
#
_cell.length_a   1.000
_cell.length_b   1.000
_cell.length_c   1.000
_cell.angle_alpha   90.00
_cell.angle_beta   90.00
_cell.angle_gamma   90.00
#
_symmetry.space_group_name_H-M   'P 1'
#
loop_
_entity.id
_entity.type
_entity.pdbx_description
1 polymer ?
#
loop_
_entity_poly.entity_id
_entity_poly.type
_entity_poly.pdbx_seq_one_letter_code
_entity_poly.pdbx_strand_id
1 'polypeptide(L)'
;REILEEALAYPGAIEALRRWENEFDMVIATTQPPAGRAPTFTWIARHDLPVDEVHITAHKYRIPGIALLDDFEDNLNHFQATGRLAVCLDQPWNLQWEGPRVGSPDEFFAYVWDYIHNRDSDFDEDMLLA
;
A
#
# COMPACT_ATOMS: atom_id res chain seq x y z
N ARG A 1 11.76 22.21 6.86
CA ARG A 1 10.56 22.35 6.00
C ARG A 1 10.85 21.77 4.60
N GLU A 2 12.06 21.98 4.06
CA GLU A 2 12.55 21.40 2.79
C GLU A 2 12.62 19.86 2.74
N ILE A 3 12.93 19.18 3.85
CA ILE A 3 13.26 17.74 3.86
C ILE A 3 12.18 16.84 3.23
N LEU A 4 10.88 17.14 3.42
CA LEU A 4 9.80 16.30 2.86
C LEU A 4 9.54 16.58 1.38
N GLU A 5 9.69 17.83 0.92
CA GLU A 5 9.42 18.18 -0.48
C GLU A 5 10.54 17.73 -1.42
N GLU A 6 11.74 17.52 -0.88
CA GLU A 6 12.95 17.14 -1.59
C GLU A 6 13.36 15.68 -1.33
N ALA A 7 12.55 14.95 -0.55
CA ALA A 7 12.79 13.55 -0.28
C ALA A 7 12.86 12.76 -1.60
N LEU A 8 13.84 11.86 -1.70
CA LEU A 8 13.88 10.92 -2.80
C LEU A 8 12.74 9.91 -2.65
N ALA A 9 12.10 9.56 -3.76
CA ALA A 9 11.18 8.44 -3.78
C ALA A 9 11.92 7.15 -3.37
N TYR A 10 11.18 6.24 -2.73
CA TYR A 10 11.69 4.91 -2.47
C TYR A 10 12.07 4.24 -3.81
N PRO A 11 13.21 3.54 -3.91
CA PRO A 11 13.66 2.95 -5.16
C PRO A 11 12.58 2.09 -5.83
N GLY A 12 12.30 2.36 -7.11
CA GLY A 12 11.32 1.61 -7.90
C GLY A 12 9.85 1.91 -7.59
N ALA A 13 9.53 2.78 -6.62
CA ALA A 13 8.15 3.03 -6.21
C ALA A 13 7.33 3.70 -7.32
N ILE A 14 7.87 4.75 -7.95
CA ILE A 14 7.14 5.50 -8.99
C ILE A 14 6.95 4.61 -10.23
N GLU A 15 7.97 3.84 -10.59
CA GLU A 15 7.92 2.89 -11.69
C GLU A 15 6.88 1.80 -11.46
N ALA A 16 6.77 1.29 -10.23
CA ALA A 16 5.74 0.33 -9.85
C ALA A 16 4.34 0.95 -9.95
N LEU A 17 4.10 2.12 -9.35
CA LEU A 17 2.80 2.78 -9.44
C LEU A 17 2.34 2.95 -10.90
N ARG A 18 3.23 3.44 -11.78
CA ARG A 18 2.91 3.60 -13.21
C ARG A 18 2.66 2.28 -13.93
N ARG A 19 3.40 1.22 -13.59
CA ARG A 19 3.20 -0.10 -14.21
C ARG A 19 1.81 -0.65 -13.93
N TRP A 20 1.29 -0.38 -12.75
CA TRP A 20 0.08 -1.00 -12.22
C TRP A 20 -1.15 -0.07 -12.25
N GLU A 21 -1.03 1.14 -12.79
CA GLU A 21 -2.07 2.18 -12.81
C GLU A 21 -3.36 1.84 -13.54
N ASN A 22 -3.31 0.88 -14.47
CA ASN A 22 -4.50 0.42 -15.19
C ASN A 22 -5.15 -0.81 -14.56
N GLU A 23 -4.50 -1.40 -13.55
CA GLU A 23 -4.94 -2.64 -12.91
C GLU A 23 -5.49 -2.40 -11.48
N PHE A 24 -5.13 -1.28 -10.85
CA PHE A 24 -5.51 -0.96 -9.47
C PHE A 24 -5.87 0.51 -9.29
N ASP A 25 -6.94 0.76 -8.53
CA ASP A 25 -7.15 2.05 -7.88
C ASP A 25 -6.14 2.21 -6.73
N MET A 26 -5.32 3.26 -6.76
CA MET A 26 -4.21 3.47 -5.84
C MET A 26 -4.46 4.65 -4.90
N VAL A 27 -4.34 4.37 -3.61
CA VAL A 27 -4.55 5.36 -2.55
C VAL A 27 -3.28 5.56 -1.73
N ILE A 28 -2.81 6.81 -1.62
CA ILE A 28 -1.75 7.17 -0.69
C ILE A 28 -2.35 7.47 0.68
N ALA A 29 -2.03 6.63 1.67
CA ALA A 29 -2.41 6.83 3.06
C ALA A 29 -1.19 7.15 3.93
N THR A 30 -1.13 8.34 4.52
CA THR A 30 0.03 8.79 5.30
C THR A 30 -0.37 9.49 6.60
N THR A 31 0.43 9.32 7.65
CA THR A 31 0.30 10.10 8.88
C THR A 31 1.25 11.29 8.79
N GLN A 32 0.73 12.51 8.87
CA GLN A 32 1.56 13.71 8.83
C GLN A 32 1.17 14.70 9.95
N PRO A 33 2.16 15.30 10.65
CA PRO A 33 1.89 16.44 11.50
C PRO A 33 1.39 17.63 10.65
N PRO A 34 0.71 18.63 11.23
CA PRO A 34 0.16 19.75 10.47
C PRO A 34 1.15 20.44 9.52
N ALA A 35 2.42 20.56 9.94
CA ALA A 35 3.48 21.16 9.13
C ALA A 35 3.93 20.31 7.93
N GLY A 36 3.70 18.99 7.95
CA GLY A 36 4.07 18.05 6.88
C GLY A 36 3.02 17.91 5.79
N ARG A 37 1.77 18.32 6.05
CA ARG A 37 0.64 18.10 5.12
C ARG A 37 0.84 18.75 3.77
N ALA A 38 1.09 20.07 3.74
CA ALA A 38 1.31 20.78 2.48
C ALA A 38 2.56 20.28 1.72
N PRO A 39 3.72 20.09 2.39
CA PRO A 39 4.87 19.44 1.77
C PRO A 39 4.58 18.10 1.10
N THR A 40 3.78 17.23 1.73
CA THR A 40 3.39 15.95 1.13
C THR A 40 2.63 16.13 -0.17
N PHE A 41 1.64 17.02 -0.22
CA PHE A 41 0.90 17.27 -1.47
C PHE A 41 1.79 17.89 -2.55
N THR A 42 2.70 18.80 -2.16
CA THR A 42 3.71 19.35 -3.09
C THR A 42 4.60 18.24 -3.66
N TRP A 43 5.07 17.32 -2.81
CA TRP A 43 5.91 16.20 -3.23
C TRP A 43 5.18 15.27 -4.21
N ILE A 44 3.93 14.91 -3.90
CA ILE A 44 3.08 14.07 -4.75
C ILE A 44 2.86 14.75 -6.11
N ALA A 45 2.51 16.03 -6.12
CA ALA A 45 2.29 16.78 -7.36
C ALA A 45 3.56 16.94 -8.20
N ARG A 46 4.72 17.13 -7.57
CA ARG A 46 6.01 17.23 -8.28
C ARG A 46 6.40 15.94 -9.00
N HIS A 47 6.05 14.79 -8.43
CA HIS A 47 6.40 13.48 -8.98
C HIS A 47 5.35 12.93 -9.94
N ASP A 48 4.20 13.62 -10.08
CA ASP A 48 3.10 13.22 -10.95
C ASP A 48 2.73 11.75 -10.71
N LEU A 49 2.47 11.42 -9.43
CA LEU A 49 2.16 10.05 -9.04
C LEU A 49 0.79 9.66 -9.60
N PRO A 50 0.67 8.48 -10.24
CA PRO A 50 -0.61 7.98 -10.72
C PRO A 50 -1.39 7.39 -9.55
N VAL A 51 -2.04 8.24 -8.77
CA VAL A 51 -2.82 7.84 -7.59
C VAL A 51 -4.16 8.56 -7.59
N ASP A 52 -5.21 7.85 -7.21
CA ASP A 52 -6.59 8.33 -7.27
C ASP A 52 -6.94 9.20 -6.06
N GLU A 53 -6.40 8.83 -4.89
CA GLU A 53 -6.71 9.50 -3.63
C GLU A 53 -5.48 9.65 -2.73
N VAL A 54 -5.51 10.71 -1.90
CA VAL A 54 -4.51 10.96 -0.87
C VAL A 54 -5.20 11.26 0.46
N HIS A 55 -4.93 10.44 1.46
CA HIS A 55 -5.50 10.54 2.81
C HIS A 55 -4.41 10.83 3.84
N ILE A 56 -4.58 11.93 4.57
CA ILE A 56 -3.73 12.24 5.73
C ILE A 56 -4.46 11.78 7.01
N THR A 57 -4.12 10.59 7.50
CA THR A 57 -4.78 9.95 8.64
C THR A 57 -3.86 8.95 9.34
N ALA A 58 -4.02 8.81 10.65
CA ALA A 58 -3.40 7.74 11.43
C ALA A 58 -4.21 6.44 11.40
N HIS A 59 -5.45 6.48 10.93
CA HIS A 59 -6.37 5.35 10.94
C HIS A 59 -6.54 4.78 9.53
N LYS A 60 -5.44 4.27 8.96
CA LYS A 60 -5.40 3.76 7.56
C LYS A 60 -6.41 2.64 7.32
N TYR A 61 -6.69 1.82 8.33
CA TYR A 61 -7.72 0.77 8.30
C TYR A 61 -9.15 1.31 8.02
N ARG A 62 -9.42 2.61 8.11
CA ARG A 62 -10.74 3.18 7.76
C ARG A 62 -10.90 3.46 6.28
N ILE A 63 -9.80 3.47 5.53
CA ILE A 63 -9.82 3.72 4.09
C ILE A 63 -10.27 2.42 3.41
N PRO A 64 -11.27 2.46 2.51
CA PRO A 64 -11.66 1.32 1.69
C PRO A 64 -10.50 0.85 0.81
N GLY A 65 -10.42 -0.45 0.56
CA GLY A 65 -9.36 -1.06 -0.24
C GLY A 65 -9.15 -2.50 0.20
N ILE A 66 -8.62 -3.33 -0.70
CA ILE A 66 -8.43 -4.77 -0.47
C ILE A 66 -7.10 -5.10 0.22
N ALA A 67 -6.08 -4.25 0.03
CA ALA A 67 -4.73 -4.49 0.48
C ALA A 67 -4.06 -3.20 1.00
N LEU A 68 -3.08 -3.35 1.89
CA LEU A 68 -2.24 -2.28 2.41
C LEU A 68 -0.77 -2.69 2.34
N LEU A 69 0.06 -1.84 1.73
CA LEU A 69 1.52 -1.86 1.88
C LEU A 69 1.93 -0.82 2.93
N ASP A 70 2.60 -1.26 3.99
CA ASP A 70 3.10 -0.39 5.05
C ASP A 70 4.36 -1.00 5.66
N ASP A 71 5.21 -0.18 6.27
CA ASP A 71 6.39 -0.64 7.00
C ASP A 71 6.18 -0.57 8.52
N PHE A 72 5.08 0.03 8.99
CA PHE A 72 4.76 0.17 10.41
C PHE A 72 3.78 -0.90 10.88
N GLU A 73 4.23 -1.73 11.83
CA GLU A 73 3.52 -2.93 12.30
C GLU A 73 2.12 -2.65 12.84
N ASP A 74 1.88 -1.52 13.53
CA ASP A 74 0.54 -1.20 14.04
C ASP A 74 -0.46 -0.90 12.91
N ASN A 75 0.00 -0.28 11.81
CA ASN A 75 -0.88 -0.06 10.66
C ASN A 75 -1.30 -1.40 10.05
N LEU A 76 -0.34 -2.31 9.91
CA LEU A 76 -0.55 -3.65 9.38
C LEU A 76 -1.49 -4.47 10.28
N ASN A 77 -1.25 -4.48 11.59
CA ASN A 77 -2.11 -5.13 12.59
C ASN A 77 -3.56 -4.64 12.48
N HIS A 78 -3.75 -3.31 12.52
CA HIS A 78 -5.10 -2.73 12.46
C HIS A 78 -5.79 -3.01 11.12
N PHE A 79 -5.06 -3.00 10.01
CA PHE A 79 -5.63 -3.30 8.69
C PHE A 79 -5.99 -4.78 8.58
N GLN A 80 -5.10 -5.69 9.00
CA GLN A 80 -5.35 -7.13 9.00
C GLN A 80 -6.54 -7.51 9.88
N ALA A 81 -6.71 -6.85 11.04
CA ALA A 81 -7.84 -7.09 11.93
C ALA A 81 -9.22 -6.83 11.29
N THR A 82 -9.26 -6.13 10.15
CA THR A 82 -10.49 -5.95 9.36
C THR A 82 -10.77 -7.08 8.35
N GLY A 83 -9.95 -8.14 8.34
CA GLY A 83 -10.08 -9.28 7.42
C GLY A 83 -9.49 -9.03 6.03
N ARG A 84 -8.72 -7.95 5.86
CA ARG A 84 -8.12 -7.53 4.59
C ARG A 84 -6.63 -7.82 4.54
N LEU A 85 -6.05 -7.71 3.35
CA LEU A 85 -4.66 -8.10 3.12
C LEU A 85 -3.69 -7.00 3.60
N ALA A 86 -2.94 -7.28 4.68
CA ALA A 86 -1.83 -6.43 5.09
C ALA A 86 -0.52 -7.06 4.64
N VAL A 87 0.31 -6.30 3.91
CA VAL A 87 1.61 -6.73 3.41
C VAL A 87 2.67 -5.77 3.92
N CYS A 88 3.70 -6.30 4.56
CA CYS A 88 4.78 -5.49 5.09
C CYS A 88 5.83 -5.20 4.02
N LEU A 89 6.19 -3.94 3.85
CA LEU A 89 7.43 -3.59 3.16
C LEU A 89 8.61 -3.93 4.09
N ASP A 90 9.49 -4.82 3.66
CA ASP A 90 10.55 -5.36 4.53
C ASP A 90 11.56 -4.27 4.92
N GLN A 91 11.72 -4.04 6.22
CA GLN A 91 12.62 -3.04 6.78
C GLN A 91 13.25 -3.52 8.10
N PRO A 92 14.46 -3.03 8.47
CA PRO A 92 15.14 -3.49 9.69
C PRO A 92 14.36 -3.26 10.99
N TRP A 93 13.37 -2.37 11.02
CA TRP A 93 12.60 -2.03 12.22
C TRP A 93 11.32 -2.85 12.40
N ASN A 94 10.86 -3.57 11.38
CA ASN A 94 9.58 -4.29 11.43
C ASN A 94 9.76 -5.80 11.52
N LEU A 95 10.84 -6.26 12.17
CA LEU A 95 11.20 -7.68 12.28
C LEU A 95 10.21 -8.52 13.09
N GLN A 96 9.28 -7.89 13.84
CA GLN A 96 8.31 -8.62 14.68
C GLN A 96 7.00 -8.90 13.95
N TRP A 97 6.75 -8.28 12.79
CA TRP A 97 5.58 -8.58 11.98
C TRP A 97 5.57 -10.02 11.43
N GLU A 98 4.51 -10.78 11.63
CA GLU A 98 4.46 -12.21 11.22
C GLU A 98 3.71 -12.46 9.90
N GLY A 99 3.16 -11.41 9.28
CA GLY A 99 2.38 -11.51 8.04
C GLY A 99 3.22 -11.54 6.75
N PRO A 100 2.56 -11.52 5.57
CA PRO A 100 3.23 -11.43 4.28
C PRO A 100 4.19 -10.24 4.19
N ARG A 101 5.31 -10.44 3.48
CA ARG A 101 6.37 -9.44 3.31
C ARG A 101 6.84 -9.37 1.87
N VAL A 102 7.24 -8.18 1.45
CA VAL A 102 7.82 -7.91 0.13
C VAL A 102 8.97 -6.92 0.25
N GLY A 103 9.97 -7.01 -0.64
CA GLY A 103 11.13 -6.13 -0.65
C GLY A 103 10.93 -4.84 -1.46
N SER A 104 9.86 -4.78 -2.28
CA SER A 104 9.59 -3.62 -3.13
C SER A 104 8.09 -3.38 -3.37
N PRO A 105 7.70 -2.15 -3.78
CA PRO A 105 6.33 -1.86 -4.21
C PRO A 105 5.87 -2.69 -5.41
N ASP A 106 6.77 -3.06 -6.33
CA ASP A 106 6.40 -3.89 -7.49
C ASP A 106 6.04 -5.32 -7.05
N GLU A 107 6.81 -5.89 -6.12
CA GLU A 107 6.50 -7.18 -5.50
C GLU A 107 5.18 -7.14 -4.73
N PHE A 108 4.84 -6.01 -4.09
CA PHE A 108 3.53 -5.82 -3.47
C PHE A 108 2.40 -5.95 -4.48
N PHE A 109 2.45 -5.21 -5.60
CA PHE A 109 1.40 -5.28 -6.61
C PHE A 109 1.27 -6.67 -7.23
N ALA A 110 2.38 -7.33 -7.55
CA ALA A 110 2.38 -8.70 -8.04
C ALA A 110 1.74 -9.66 -7.02
N TYR A 111 2.08 -9.52 -5.74
CA TYR A 111 1.49 -10.32 -4.67
C TYR A 111 -0.01 -10.11 -4.55
N VAL A 112 -0.48 -8.86 -4.62
CA VAL A 112 -1.91 -8.52 -4.57
C VAL A 112 -2.64 -9.05 -5.81
N TRP A 113 -2.04 -8.94 -6.99
CA TRP A 113 -2.58 -9.48 -8.24
C TRP A 113 -2.82 -10.99 -8.13
N ASP A 114 -1.81 -11.74 -7.69
CA ASP A 114 -1.91 -13.18 -7.47
C ASP A 114 -2.95 -13.51 -6.40
N TYR A 115 -3.00 -12.74 -5.31
CA TYR A 115 -3.98 -12.93 -4.24
C TYR A 115 -5.43 -12.78 -4.73
N ILE A 116 -5.71 -11.84 -5.63
CA ILE A 116 -7.06 -11.65 -6.18
C ILE A 116 -7.40 -12.79 -7.13
N HIS A 117 -6.51 -13.06 -8.09
CA HIS A 117 -6.80 -14.01 -9.17
C HIS A 117 -6.76 -15.48 -8.73
N ASN A 118 -6.02 -15.82 -7.68
CA ASN A 118 -6.03 -17.17 -7.11
C ASN A 118 -7.15 -17.39 -6.08
N ARG A 119 -7.82 -16.33 -5.60
CA ARG A 119 -9.03 -16.51 -4.78
C ARG A 119 -10.24 -16.85 -5.63
N ASP A 120 -10.28 -16.37 -6.87
CA ASP A 120 -11.38 -16.66 -7.78
C ASP A 120 -11.37 -18.14 -8.23
N SER A 121 -10.21 -18.81 -8.25
CA SER A 121 -10.12 -20.24 -8.59
C SER A 121 -10.67 -21.18 -7.50
N ASP A 122 -10.64 -20.78 -6.22
CA ASP A 122 -11.17 -21.60 -5.13
C ASP A 122 -12.71 -21.63 -5.11
N PHE A 123 -13.37 -20.61 -5.68
CA PHE A 123 -14.83 -20.59 -5.78
C PHE A 123 -15.39 -21.44 -6.94
N ASP A 124 -14.60 -21.70 -7.99
CA ASP A 124 -15.04 -22.52 -9.12
C ASP A 124 -15.02 -24.04 -8.81
N GLU A 125 -14.12 -24.51 -7.93
CA GLU A 125 -14.08 -25.94 -7.56
C GLU A 125 -15.24 -26.35 -6.65
N ASP A 126 -15.66 -25.49 -5.72
CA ASP A 126 -16.78 -25.78 -4.81
C ASP A 126 -18.17 -25.68 -5.49
N MET A 127 -18.28 -24.98 -6.62
CA MET A 127 -19.52 -24.91 -7.42
C MET A 127 -19.73 -26.08 -8.38
N LEU A 128 -18.69 -26.87 -8.67
CA LEU A 128 -18.76 -28.07 -9.52
C LEU A 128 -19.09 -29.36 -8.76
N LEU A 129 -19.22 -29.29 -7.43
CA LEU A 129 -19.52 -30.43 -6.55
C LEU A 129 -20.91 -30.35 -5.86
N ALA A 130 -21.78 -29.42 -6.25
CA ALA A 130 -23.15 -29.28 -5.74
C ALA A 130 -24.22 -29.84 -6.69
#